data_AF-A0A2M7XJ86-F1
#
_entry.id   AF-A0A2M7XJ86-F1
#
_cell.length_a   1.000
_cell.length_b   1.000
_cell.length_c   1.000
_cell.angle_alpha   90.00
_cell.angle_beta   90.00
_cell.angle_gamma   90.00
#
_symmetry.space_group_name_H-M   'P 1'
#
loop_
_entity.id
_entity.type
_entity.pdbx_description
1 polymer ?
#
loop_
_entity_poly.entity_id
_entity_poly.type
_entity_poly.pdbx_seq_one_letter_code
_entity_poly.pdbx_strand_id
1 'polypeptide(L)'
;MFKRLKINKRTALGAGAIMLAALFRSLDGIFLRPQFYTLPAVVVVFLEHILGFLVLLPWLVKRRWKIKVLSRNDWFAIIGVSVLGGLIGTVFITKAFFAAFGGQITLATVILLQKLQPVFALILARIILKEKLPAKFYVRALLAIGSGYVLAFGQDGLNVFSIQFWHHAAFYSLIAAFAFGAGTVLGKKVVNNLDFQLTAGLRFGITSILAFIVLLVTGDLGSISLLTPHHRISLVIIVFTSGALAMFLYYFGLKRVKASQATILELFRPLSAVILDYFLNGNILTPAQMTATIILLFAIYQIVKSQNKLVSFSANVVHGQGRGFHTANLDVINLELPHGIYLIDMSWKGKKYKGLMHFGYRATFHEAISTELYLANFDGDLYRQHVKVTVQKKIRDIIEFPTAEALKAQIAKDMEQVK
;
A
#
# COMPACT_ATOMS: atom_id res chain seq x y z
N MET A 1 -21.14 7.61 28.80
CA MET A 1 -21.09 6.25 28.21
C MET A 1 -20.19 6.24 26.96
N PHE A 2 -18.87 6.10 27.12
CA PHE A 2 -17.93 6.05 25.98
C PHE A 2 -18.03 4.68 25.29
N LYS A 3 -18.72 4.59 24.15
CA LYS A 3 -18.59 3.44 23.25
C LYS A 3 -17.10 3.30 22.88
N ARG A 4 -16.40 2.34 23.49
CA ARG A 4 -15.05 1.93 23.09
C ARG A 4 -15.13 1.41 21.65
N LEU A 5 -14.95 2.29 20.68
CA LEU A 5 -14.76 1.92 19.28
C LEU A 5 -13.48 1.07 19.21
N LYS A 6 -13.64 -0.26 19.20
CA LYS A 6 -12.54 -1.22 19.01
C LYS A 6 -12.00 -1.06 17.58
N ILE A 7 -10.67 -1.11 17.43
CA ILE A 7 -10.02 -1.12 16.12
C ILE A 7 -10.49 -2.38 15.38
N ASN A 8 -10.90 -2.22 14.12
CA ASN A 8 -11.22 -3.35 13.27
C ASN A 8 -9.99 -4.26 13.12
N LYS A 9 -10.12 -5.56 13.44
CA LYS A 9 -9.03 -6.55 13.36
C LYS A 9 -8.32 -6.52 12.00
N ARG A 10 -9.05 -6.34 10.89
CA ARG A 10 -8.48 -6.29 9.54
C ARG A 10 -7.59 -5.07 9.33
N THR A 11 -8.03 -3.91 9.83
CA THR A 11 -7.26 -2.65 9.75
C THR A 11 -6.04 -2.73 10.66
N ALA A 12 -6.17 -3.31 11.86
CA ALA A 12 -5.03 -3.53 12.77
C ALA A 12 -3.98 -4.44 12.14
N LEU A 13 -4.38 -5.58 11.56
CA LEU A 13 -3.49 -6.48 10.83
C LEU A 13 -2.81 -5.77 9.65
N GLY A 14 -3.56 -4.94 8.92
CA GLY A 14 -3.02 -4.16 7.81
C GLY A 14 -1.96 -3.15 8.26
N ALA A 15 -2.26 -2.42 9.34
CA ALA A 15 -1.34 -1.45 9.92
C ALA A 15 -0.06 -2.10 10.43
N GLY A 16 -0.19 -3.19 11.19
CA GLY A 16 0.96 -3.95 11.69
C GLY A 16 1.86 -4.47 10.59
N ALA A 17 1.30 -4.97 9.47
CA ALA A 17 2.09 -5.43 8.34
C ALA A 17 2.90 -4.31 7.65
N ILE A 18 2.34 -3.09 7.54
CA ILE A 18 3.07 -1.94 6.99
C ILE A 18 4.20 -1.51 7.93
N MET A 19 3.93 -1.47 9.24
CA MET A 19 4.95 -1.15 10.25
C MET A 19 6.09 -2.17 10.25
N LEU A 20 5.77 -3.46 10.12
CA LEU A 20 6.78 -4.52 9.98
C LEU A 20 7.58 -4.41 8.67
N ALA A 21 6.92 -4.07 7.56
CA ALA A 21 7.63 -3.77 6.31
C ALA A 21 8.57 -2.55 6.45
N ALA A 22 8.14 -1.52 7.18
CA ALA A 22 8.95 -0.33 7.46
C ALA A 22 10.19 -0.67 8.31
N LEU A 23 10.07 -1.60 9.26
CA LEU A 23 11.19 -2.15 10.03
C LEU A 23 12.17 -2.89 9.14
N PHE A 24 11.71 -3.80 8.26
CA PHE A 24 12.63 -4.48 7.34
C PHE A 24 13.35 -3.49 6.41
N ARG A 25 12.69 -2.42 5.98
CA ARG A 25 13.30 -1.36 5.16
C ARG A 25 14.24 -0.42 5.93
N SER A 26 14.24 -0.40 7.26
CA SER A 26 15.26 0.35 8.01
C SER A 26 16.61 -0.35 7.97
N LEU A 27 16.63 -1.69 7.95
CA LEU A 27 17.87 -2.48 7.83
C LEU A 27 18.64 -2.14 6.55
N ASP A 28 17.92 -2.07 5.43
CA ASP A 28 18.54 -1.84 4.13
C ASP A 28 19.21 -0.47 3.99
N GLY A 29 18.46 0.61 4.22
CA GLY A 29 18.98 1.96 3.99
C GLY A 29 20.14 2.37 4.89
N ILE A 30 20.27 1.76 6.08
CA ILE A 30 21.29 2.12 7.08
C ILE A 30 22.47 1.16 7.04
N PHE A 31 22.25 -0.14 6.82
CA PHE A 31 23.30 -1.15 7.00
C PHE A 31 23.69 -1.89 5.73
N LEU A 32 22.75 -2.16 4.81
CA LEU A 32 23.02 -3.00 3.63
C LEU A 32 23.34 -2.18 2.38
N ARG A 33 22.46 -1.24 2.00
CA ARG A 33 22.62 -0.37 0.84
C ARG A 33 23.93 0.43 0.80
N PRO A 34 24.47 0.95 1.92
CA PRO A 34 25.72 1.72 1.90
C PRO A 34 26.89 0.94 1.33
N GLN A 35 26.88 -0.39 1.47
CA GLN A 35 27.97 -1.25 1.00
C GLN A 35 28.15 -1.23 -0.52
N PHE A 36 27.13 -0.81 -1.26
CA PHE A 36 27.13 -0.79 -2.72
C PHE A 36 27.50 0.58 -3.31
N TYR A 37 27.91 1.57 -2.50
CA TYR A 37 28.05 2.96 -2.94
C TYR A 37 29.07 3.20 -4.08
N THR A 38 29.96 2.24 -4.30
CA THR A 38 30.95 2.24 -5.39
C THR A 38 30.40 1.74 -6.72
N LEU A 39 29.20 1.16 -6.74
CA LEU A 39 28.55 0.65 -7.95
C LEU A 39 27.55 1.67 -8.51
N PRO A 40 27.21 1.60 -9.82
CA PRO A 40 26.09 2.35 -10.35
C PRO A 40 24.79 1.98 -9.64
N ALA A 41 24.03 2.98 -9.19
CA ALA A 41 22.77 2.76 -8.47
C ALA A 41 21.76 1.90 -9.24
N VAL A 42 21.74 2.02 -10.58
CA VAL A 42 20.84 1.25 -11.45
C VAL A 42 21.16 -0.24 -11.40
N VAL A 43 22.44 -0.63 -11.25
CA VAL A 43 22.87 -2.04 -11.15
C VAL A 43 22.28 -2.68 -9.89
N VAL A 44 22.40 -2.00 -8.75
CA VAL A 44 21.87 -2.47 -7.48
C VAL A 44 20.35 -2.60 -7.53
N VAL A 45 19.67 -1.59 -8.09
CA VAL A 45 18.21 -1.60 -8.27
C VAL A 45 17.78 -2.74 -9.19
N PHE A 46 18.45 -2.95 -10.32
CA PHE A 46 18.13 -4.04 -11.24
C PHE A 46 18.25 -5.40 -10.54
N LEU A 47 19.37 -5.66 -9.86
CA LEU A 47 19.63 -6.92 -9.18
C LEU A 47 18.62 -7.19 -8.06
N GLU A 48 18.33 -6.19 -7.24
CA GLU A 48 17.30 -6.28 -6.19
C GLU A 48 15.93 -6.63 -6.77
N HIS A 49 15.54 -5.99 -7.89
CA HIS A 49 14.23 -6.20 -8.48
C HIS A 49 14.13 -7.52 -9.25
N ILE A 50 15.17 -7.94 -9.98
CA ILE A 50 15.12 -9.21 -10.71
C ILE A 50 15.12 -10.39 -9.75
N LEU A 51 15.94 -10.36 -8.70
CA LEU A 51 15.95 -11.40 -7.68
C LEU A 51 14.64 -11.41 -6.88
N GLY A 52 14.12 -10.24 -6.52
CA GLY A 52 12.81 -10.13 -5.89
C GLY A 52 11.66 -10.62 -6.78
N PHE A 53 11.74 -10.39 -8.10
CA PHE A 53 10.79 -10.92 -9.06
C PHE A 53 10.84 -12.45 -9.11
N LEU A 54 12.04 -13.04 -9.15
CA LEU A 54 12.23 -14.49 -9.14
C LEU A 54 11.62 -15.13 -7.89
N VAL A 55 11.79 -14.50 -6.71
CA VAL A 55 11.15 -14.95 -5.46
C VAL A 55 9.63 -14.92 -5.60
N LEU A 56 9.05 -13.88 -6.19
CA LEU A 56 7.60 -13.71 -6.31
C LEU A 56 6.96 -14.43 -7.52
N LEU A 57 7.78 -14.93 -8.45
CA LEU A 57 7.37 -15.54 -9.71
C LEU A 57 6.41 -16.74 -9.52
N PRO A 58 6.59 -17.66 -8.55
CA PRO A 58 5.67 -18.78 -8.37
C PRO A 58 4.22 -18.34 -8.14
N TRP A 59 3.99 -17.26 -7.39
CA TRP A 59 2.65 -16.72 -7.17
C TRP A 59 2.07 -16.06 -8.43
N LEU A 60 2.92 -15.41 -9.23
CA LEU A 60 2.54 -14.79 -10.49
C LEU A 60 2.08 -15.84 -11.51
N VAL A 61 2.86 -16.91 -11.68
CA VAL A 61 2.52 -18.02 -12.59
C VAL A 61 1.24 -18.72 -12.13
N LYS A 62 1.12 -19.06 -10.83
CA LYS A 62 -0.04 -19.79 -10.28
C LYS A 62 -1.36 -19.03 -10.43
N ARG A 63 -1.35 -17.70 -10.43
CA ARG A 63 -2.56 -16.86 -10.45
C ARG A 63 -2.64 -15.92 -11.66
N ARG A 64 -1.90 -16.23 -12.74
CA ARG A 64 -1.79 -15.39 -13.95
C ARG A 64 -3.12 -15.08 -14.65
N TRP A 65 -4.13 -15.94 -14.50
CA TRP A 65 -5.45 -15.75 -15.11
C TRP A 65 -6.14 -14.46 -14.63
N LYS A 66 -5.92 -14.04 -13.37
CA LYS A 66 -6.44 -12.76 -12.83
C LYS A 66 -5.88 -11.52 -13.52
N ILE A 67 -4.71 -11.64 -14.17
CA ILE A 67 -4.06 -10.54 -14.88
C ILE A 67 -4.80 -10.22 -16.18
N LYS A 68 -5.42 -11.23 -16.82
CA LYS A 68 -6.14 -11.06 -18.09
C LYS A 68 -7.41 -10.20 -17.96
N VAL A 69 -7.95 -10.08 -16.74
CA VAL A 69 -9.20 -9.35 -16.44
C VAL A 69 -8.92 -7.88 -16.06
N LEU A 70 -7.65 -7.46 -16.02
CA LEU A 70 -7.29 -6.10 -15.65
C LEU A 70 -7.76 -5.09 -16.70
N SER A 71 -8.39 -4.01 -16.24
CA SER A 71 -8.78 -2.91 -17.10
C SER A 71 -7.55 -2.11 -17.57
N ARG A 72 -7.73 -1.29 -18.61
CA ARG A 72 -6.71 -0.32 -19.05
C ARG A 72 -6.25 0.59 -17.91
N ASN A 73 -7.17 1.01 -17.04
CA ASN A 73 -6.88 1.85 -15.88
C ASN A 73 -6.06 1.13 -14.80
N ASP A 74 -6.24 -0.19 -14.66
CA ASP A 74 -5.43 -1.00 -13.74
C ASP A 74 -4.00 -1.16 -14.27
N TRP A 75 -3.83 -1.39 -15.58
CA TRP A 75 -2.52 -1.42 -16.22
C TRP A 75 -1.77 -0.10 -16.10
N PHE A 76 -2.43 1.04 -16.32
CA PHE A 76 -1.82 2.35 -16.08
C PHE A 76 -1.35 2.52 -14.63
N ALA A 77 -2.13 2.04 -13.66
CA ALA A 77 -1.73 2.09 -12.25
C ALA A 77 -0.55 1.15 -11.93
N ILE A 78 -0.51 -0.05 -12.52
CA ILE A 78 0.56 -1.03 -12.36
C ILE A 78 1.87 -0.52 -12.98
N ILE A 79 1.81 0.00 -14.21
CA ILE A 79 2.98 0.59 -14.88
C ILE A 79 3.43 1.82 -14.10
N GLY A 80 2.50 2.70 -13.71
CA GLY A 80 2.81 3.90 -12.94
C GLY A 80 3.48 3.59 -11.60
N VAL A 81 3.03 2.58 -10.84
CA VAL A 81 3.69 2.19 -9.59
C VAL A 81 5.06 1.54 -9.83
N SER A 82 5.23 0.82 -10.95
CA SER A 82 6.50 0.19 -11.33
C SER A 82 7.54 1.21 -11.80
N VAL A 83 7.10 2.26 -12.50
CA VAL A 83 7.96 3.37 -12.95
C VAL A 83 8.28 4.30 -11.79
N LEU A 84 7.27 4.85 -11.11
CA LEU A 84 7.49 5.84 -10.05
C LEU A 84 8.04 5.18 -8.79
N GLY A 85 7.29 4.30 -8.16
CA GLY A 85 7.71 3.68 -6.89
C GLY A 85 8.78 2.61 -7.08
N GLY A 86 8.73 1.86 -8.18
CA GLY A 86 9.68 0.79 -8.48
C GLY A 86 11.01 1.32 -8.98
N LEU A 87 11.06 1.95 -10.16
CA LEU A 87 12.32 2.35 -10.81
C LEU A 87 12.84 3.70 -10.31
N ILE A 88 12.10 4.79 -10.55
CA ILE A 88 12.54 6.16 -10.27
C ILE A 88 12.81 6.31 -8.78
N GLY A 89 11.85 5.96 -7.93
CA GLY A 89 11.97 6.07 -6.48
C GLY A 89 13.21 5.35 -5.95
N THR A 90 13.45 4.11 -6.37
CA THR A 90 14.57 3.31 -5.85
C THR A 90 15.92 3.72 -6.44
N VAL A 91 16.00 4.09 -7.72
CA VAL A 91 17.24 4.61 -8.32
C VAL A 91 17.64 5.92 -7.68
N PHE A 92 16.71 6.87 -7.57
CA PHE A 92 17.02 8.20 -7.05
C PHE A 92 17.34 8.16 -5.55
N ILE A 93 16.64 7.36 -4.73
CA ILE A 93 17.03 7.21 -3.32
C ILE A 93 18.39 6.51 -3.17
N THR A 94 18.69 5.52 -4.02
CA THR A 94 19.99 4.84 -3.99
C THR A 94 21.11 5.81 -4.38
N LYS A 95 20.92 6.64 -5.42
CA LYS A 95 21.85 7.71 -5.79
C LYS A 95 22.03 8.72 -4.65
N ALA A 96 20.94 9.13 -3.98
CA ALA A 96 21.02 10.06 -2.86
C ALA A 96 21.81 9.48 -1.68
N PHE A 97 21.58 8.21 -1.32
CA PHE A 97 22.37 7.53 -0.31
C PHE A 97 23.84 7.39 -0.73
N PHE A 98 24.13 7.01 -1.96
CA PHE A 98 25.51 6.86 -2.44
C PHE A 98 26.27 8.19 -2.42
N ALA A 99 25.61 9.29 -2.79
CA ALA A 99 26.18 10.63 -2.65
C ALA A 99 26.47 10.97 -1.18
N ALA A 100 25.60 10.57 -0.25
CA ALA A 100 25.82 10.80 1.18
C ALA A 100 26.99 9.98 1.74
N PHE A 101 27.06 8.68 1.42
CA PHE A 101 28.16 7.81 1.85
C PHE A 101 29.48 8.12 1.14
N GLY A 102 29.43 8.65 -0.08
CA GLY A 102 30.58 9.20 -0.79
C GLY A 102 31.03 10.57 -0.28
N GLY A 103 30.41 11.11 0.77
CA GLY A 103 30.81 12.39 1.39
C GLY A 103 30.36 13.66 0.65
N GLN A 104 29.53 13.55 -0.38
CA GLN A 104 29.06 14.72 -1.16
C GLN A 104 28.00 15.53 -0.41
N ILE A 105 27.13 14.86 0.35
CA ILE A 105 26.10 15.47 1.19
C ILE A 105 26.00 14.74 2.52
N THR A 106 25.30 15.31 3.49
CA THR A 106 25.00 14.63 4.75
C THR A 106 23.88 13.60 4.58
N LEU A 107 23.92 12.49 5.34
CA LEU A 107 22.78 11.57 5.46
C LEU A 107 21.52 12.29 5.96
N ALA A 108 21.70 13.36 6.75
CA ALA A 108 20.64 14.24 7.22
C ALA A 108 19.81 14.79 6.07
N THR A 109 20.49 15.30 5.02
CA THR A 109 19.86 15.85 3.82
C THR A 109 18.96 14.81 3.15
N VAL A 110 19.45 13.58 2.98
CA VAL A 110 18.68 12.50 2.35
C VAL A 110 17.47 12.13 3.20
N ILE A 111 17.67 11.81 4.48
CA ILE A 111 16.62 11.31 5.38
C ILE A 111 15.53 12.36 5.59
N LEU A 112 15.90 13.63 5.68
CA LEU A 112 14.93 14.71 5.89
C LEU A 112 14.00 14.87 4.70
N LEU A 113 14.56 14.98 3.49
CA LEU A 113 13.77 15.18 2.29
C LEU A 113 12.83 14.00 2.03
N GLN A 114 13.21 12.78 2.45
CA GLN A 114 12.30 11.63 2.44
C GLN A 114 11.09 11.77 3.37
N LYS A 115 11.16 12.59 4.43
CA LYS A 115 10.00 12.85 5.31
C LYS A 115 8.89 13.63 4.62
N LEU A 116 9.12 14.17 3.43
CA LEU A 116 8.09 14.79 2.59
C LEU A 116 7.21 13.77 1.85
N GLN A 117 7.60 12.49 1.80
CA GLN A 117 6.81 11.43 1.14
C GLN A 117 5.33 11.42 1.56
N PRO A 118 4.97 11.49 2.87
CA PRO A 118 3.57 11.52 3.28
C PRO A 118 2.82 12.74 2.76
N VAL A 119 3.47 13.90 2.63
CA VAL A 119 2.83 15.12 2.10
C VAL A 119 2.40 14.89 0.65
N PHE A 120 3.31 14.40 -0.20
CA PHE A 120 2.99 14.06 -1.59
C PHE A 120 1.89 12.99 -1.68
N ALA A 121 1.99 11.95 -0.87
CA ALA A 121 1.00 10.87 -0.87
C ALA A 121 -0.40 11.35 -0.44
N LEU A 122 -0.50 12.25 0.55
CA LEU A 122 -1.80 12.79 0.99
C LEU A 122 -2.47 13.61 -0.11
N ILE A 123 -1.70 14.45 -0.80
CA ILE A 123 -2.20 15.25 -1.93
C ILE A 123 -2.66 14.33 -3.06
N LEU A 124 -1.81 13.38 -3.46
CA LEU A 124 -2.12 12.45 -4.55
C LEU A 124 -3.26 11.48 -4.19
N ALA A 125 -3.37 11.03 -2.93
CA ALA A 125 -4.48 10.20 -2.48
C ALA A 125 -5.81 10.95 -2.57
N ARG A 126 -5.82 12.25 -2.29
CA ARG A 126 -7.00 13.09 -2.48
C ARG A 126 -7.35 13.27 -3.96
N ILE A 127 -6.38 13.47 -4.84
CA ILE A 127 -6.63 13.71 -6.27
C ILE A 127 -7.01 12.40 -7.01
N ILE A 128 -6.22 11.35 -6.82
CA ILE A 128 -6.32 10.09 -7.59
C ILE A 128 -7.34 9.13 -6.98
N LEU A 129 -7.33 8.96 -5.65
CA LEU A 129 -8.21 8.01 -4.95
C LEU A 129 -9.44 8.69 -4.34
N LYS A 130 -9.55 10.02 -4.45
CA LYS A 130 -10.64 10.82 -3.88
C LYS A 130 -10.78 10.68 -2.36
N GLU A 131 -9.70 10.30 -1.66
CA GLU A 131 -9.73 10.10 -0.21
C GLU A 131 -10.12 11.40 0.52
N LYS A 132 -11.27 11.36 1.21
CA LYS A 132 -11.73 12.44 2.10
C LYS A 132 -11.37 12.09 3.54
N LEU A 133 -10.53 12.90 4.15
CA LEU A 133 -10.06 12.73 5.53
C LEU A 133 -10.56 13.89 6.41
N PRO A 134 -10.93 13.60 7.67
CA PRO A 134 -11.37 14.64 8.60
C PRO A 134 -10.20 15.56 9.00
N ALA A 135 -10.47 16.82 9.37
CA ALA A 135 -9.43 17.76 9.82
C ALA A 135 -8.51 17.19 10.92
N LYS A 136 -9.09 16.43 11.86
CA LYS A 136 -8.36 15.73 12.94
C LYS A 136 -7.31 14.74 12.43
N PHE A 137 -7.47 14.20 11.21
CA PHE A 137 -6.46 13.33 10.60
C PHE A 137 -5.18 14.12 10.30
N TYR A 138 -5.30 15.30 9.70
CA TYR A 138 -4.13 16.10 9.30
C TYR A 138 -3.33 16.58 10.51
N VAL A 139 -3.98 16.96 11.61
CA VAL A 139 -3.31 17.30 12.87
C VAL A 139 -2.47 16.12 13.38
N ARG A 140 -3.04 14.90 13.36
CA ARG A 140 -2.32 13.69 13.79
C ARG A 140 -1.21 13.30 12.83
N ALA A 141 -1.39 13.52 11.53
CA ALA A 141 -0.37 13.29 10.52
C ALA A 141 0.81 14.25 10.73
N LEU A 142 0.55 15.53 11.00
CA LEU A 142 1.59 16.52 11.33
C LEU A 142 2.37 16.11 12.58
N LEU A 143 1.67 15.69 13.64
CA LEU A 143 2.32 15.16 14.85
C LEU A 143 3.21 13.95 14.53
N ALA A 144 2.72 12.99 13.75
CA ALA A 144 3.50 11.82 13.36
C ALA A 144 4.74 12.18 12.52
N ILE A 145 4.61 13.11 11.57
CA ILE A 145 5.72 13.59 10.74
C ILE A 145 6.76 14.30 11.62
N GLY A 146 6.33 15.19 12.51
CA GLY A 146 7.20 15.89 13.46
C GLY A 146 7.92 14.93 14.41
N SER A 147 7.24 13.91 14.93
CA SER A 147 7.88 12.86 15.74
C SER A 147 8.88 12.03 14.92
N GLY A 148 8.53 11.66 13.68
CA GLY A 148 9.42 10.94 12.77
C GLY A 148 10.66 11.74 12.36
N TYR A 149 10.59 13.06 12.48
CA TYR A 149 11.73 13.97 12.36
C TYR A 149 12.60 13.94 13.62
N VAL A 150 12.04 14.19 14.81
CA VAL A 150 12.82 14.14 16.07
C VAL A 150 13.51 12.79 16.26
N LEU A 151 12.87 11.68 15.88
CA LEU A 151 13.48 10.35 15.92
C LEU A 151 14.69 10.22 14.98
N ALA A 152 14.62 10.82 13.79
CA ALA A 152 15.70 10.75 12.82
C ALA A 152 16.87 11.68 13.15
N PHE A 153 16.63 12.80 13.84
CA PHE A 153 17.61 13.89 14.06
C PHE A 153 17.99 14.11 15.52
N GLY A 154 17.47 13.31 16.46
CA GLY A 154 17.63 13.53 17.90
C GLY A 154 18.96 13.06 18.50
N GLN A 155 19.94 12.64 17.68
CA GLN A 155 21.33 12.39 18.08
C GLN A 155 22.22 13.50 17.49
N ASP A 156 23.32 13.84 18.17
CA ASP A 156 24.24 14.95 17.88
C ASP A 156 24.91 14.95 16.48
N GLY A 157 24.58 13.99 15.59
CA GLY A 157 25.18 13.82 14.27
C GLY A 157 24.40 14.39 13.08
N LEU A 158 23.14 14.80 13.23
CA LEU A 158 22.32 15.24 12.08
C LEU A 158 21.72 16.64 12.33
N ASN A 159 22.55 17.66 12.11
CA ASN A 159 22.15 19.04 12.26
C ASN A 159 21.28 19.50 11.06
N VAL A 160 20.10 20.04 11.35
CA VAL A 160 19.19 20.65 10.36
C VAL A 160 19.89 21.75 9.54
N PHE A 161 20.82 22.45 10.15
CA PHE A 161 21.57 23.50 9.45
C PHE A 161 22.62 22.94 8.48
N SER A 162 22.88 21.63 8.49
CA SER A 162 23.78 20.95 7.54
C SER A 162 23.10 20.47 6.24
N ILE A 163 21.83 20.84 6.03
CA ILE A 163 21.08 20.39 4.85
C ILE A 163 21.54 21.15 3.61
N GLN A 164 22.02 20.40 2.62
CA GLN A 164 22.46 20.95 1.34
C GLN A 164 21.35 20.89 0.29
N PHE A 165 20.33 21.74 0.43
CA PHE A 165 19.15 21.72 -0.45
C PHE A 165 19.45 21.89 -1.93
N TRP A 166 20.51 22.63 -2.27
CA TRP A 166 20.87 22.97 -3.65
C TRP A 166 21.75 21.92 -4.33
N HIS A 167 22.18 20.88 -3.61
CA HIS A 167 22.98 19.81 -4.19
C HIS A 167 22.10 18.85 -5.02
N HIS A 168 22.63 18.36 -6.15
CA HIS A 168 21.95 17.40 -7.05
C HIS A 168 21.34 16.20 -6.30
N ALA A 169 22.04 15.70 -5.28
CA ALA A 169 21.61 14.57 -4.46
C ALA A 169 20.40 14.90 -3.56
N ALA A 170 20.20 16.16 -3.16
CA ALA A 170 18.99 16.60 -2.48
C ALA A 170 17.77 16.51 -3.41
N PHE A 171 17.91 16.93 -4.67
CA PHE A 171 16.87 16.74 -5.69
C PHE A 171 16.54 15.26 -5.90
N TYR A 172 17.56 14.38 -5.90
CA TYR A 172 17.32 12.94 -5.97
C TYR A 172 16.46 12.44 -4.80
N SER A 173 16.73 12.89 -3.58
CA SER A 173 15.90 12.53 -2.43
C SER A 173 14.46 13.06 -2.57
N LEU A 174 14.28 14.31 -3.03
CA LEU A 174 12.94 14.88 -3.24
C LEU A 174 12.14 14.14 -4.31
N ILE A 175 12.78 13.81 -5.45
CA ILE A 175 12.18 13.00 -6.53
C ILE A 175 11.76 11.64 -5.98
N ALA A 176 12.63 10.98 -5.20
CA ALA A 176 12.29 9.71 -4.60
C ALA A 176 11.13 9.81 -3.60
N ALA A 177 11.08 10.87 -2.77
CA ALA A 177 9.98 11.10 -1.84
C ALA A 177 8.64 11.25 -2.57
N PHE A 178 8.61 12.03 -3.65
CA PHE A 178 7.44 12.15 -4.53
C PHE A 178 7.08 10.81 -5.18
N ALA A 179 8.06 10.12 -5.76
CA ALA A 179 7.84 8.90 -6.51
C ALA A 179 7.35 7.74 -5.62
N PHE A 180 7.86 7.62 -4.39
CA PHE A 180 7.34 6.67 -3.41
C PHE A 180 5.93 7.06 -2.93
N GLY A 181 5.67 8.35 -2.68
CA GLY A 181 4.33 8.82 -2.31
C GLY A 181 3.29 8.53 -3.40
N ALA A 182 3.63 8.81 -4.66
CA ALA A 182 2.82 8.44 -5.82
C ALA A 182 2.68 6.92 -5.97
N GLY A 183 3.77 6.19 -5.75
CA GLY A 183 3.81 4.73 -5.79
C GLY A 183 2.87 4.10 -4.75
N THR A 184 2.76 4.65 -3.55
CA THR A 184 1.78 4.21 -2.54
C THR A 184 0.35 4.39 -3.02
N VAL A 185 0.03 5.55 -3.60
CA VAL A 185 -1.33 5.89 -4.07
C VAL A 185 -1.74 5.03 -5.25
N LEU A 186 -0.88 4.90 -6.26
CA LEU A 186 -1.11 4.04 -7.41
C LEU A 186 -1.14 2.57 -6.99
N GLY A 187 -0.22 2.15 -6.11
CA GLY A 187 -0.21 0.83 -5.52
C GLY A 187 -1.52 0.49 -4.80
N LYS A 188 -2.10 1.45 -4.08
CA LYS A 188 -3.41 1.31 -3.42
C LYS A 188 -4.53 1.08 -4.43
N LYS A 189 -4.51 1.83 -5.55
CA LYS A 189 -5.45 1.62 -6.66
C LYS A 189 -5.37 0.19 -7.20
N VAL A 190 -4.16 -0.33 -7.39
CA VAL A 190 -3.95 -1.70 -7.89
C VAL A 190 -4.44 -2.76 -6.90
N VAL A 191 -4.03 -2.72 -5.63
CA VAL A 191 -4.40 -3.77 -4.65
C VAL A 191 -5.87 -3.80 -4.27
N ASN A 192 -6.65 -2.78 -4.65
CA ASN A 192 -8.10 -2.81 -4.50
C ASN A 192 -8.77 -3.72 -5.55
N ASN A 193 -8.13 -3.90 -6.71
CA ASN A 193 -8.65 -4.64 -7.86
C ASN A 193 -7.87 -5.95 -8.12
N LEU A 194 -6.64 -6.06 -7.61
CA LEU A 194 -5.76 -7.21 -7.78
C LEU A 194 -5.25 -7.74 -6.43
N ASP A 195 -4.93 -9.04 -6.39
CA ASP A 195 -4.30 -9.65 -5.21
C ASP A 195 -2.94 -9.04 -4.92
N PHE A 196 -2.65 -8.79 -3.64
CA PHE A 196 -1.42 -8.12 -3.21
C PHE A 196 -0.14 -8.86 -3.63
N GLN A 197 -0.17 -10.20 -3.72
CA GLN A 197 0.96 -11.00 -4.24
C GLN A 197 1.22 -10.74 -5.72
N LEU A 198 0.16 -10.67 -6.53
CA LEU A 198 0.25 -10.38 -7.96
C LEU A 198 0.70 -8.94 -8.18
N THR A 199 0.19 -8.00 -7.37
CA THR A 199 0.63 -6.60 -7.42
C THR A 199 2.12 -6.48 -7.12
N ALA A 200 2.62 -7.17 -6.09
CA ALA A 200 4.04 -7.20 -5.78
C ALA A 200 4.85 -7.81 -6.93
N GLY A 201 4.47 -9.00 -7.41
CA GLY A 201 5.18 -9.70 -8.49
C GLY A 201 5.22 -8.91 -9.80
N LEU A 202 4.09 -8.34 -10.23
CA LEU A 202 4.02 -7.51 -11.44
C LEU A 202 4.88 -6.25 -11.31
N ARG A 203 4.85 -5.59 -10.16
CA ARG A 203 5.70 -4.43 -9.91
C ARG A 203 7.18 -4.79 -10.05
N PHE A 204 7.63 -5.84 -9.37
CA PHE A 204 9.03 -6.27 -9.45
C PHE A 204 9.43 -6.68 -10.87
N GLY A 205 8.58 -7.44 -11.57
CA GLY A 205 8.86 -7.87 -12.94
C GLY A 205 8.97 -6.71 -13.93
N ILE A 206 7.98 -5.80 -13.92
CA ILE A 206 7.99 -4.62 -14.80
C ILE A 206 9.17 -3.71 -14.47
N THR A 207 9.41 -3.44 -13.18
CA THR A 207 10.57 -2.63 -12.77
C THR A 207 11.89 -3.27 -13.17
N SER A 208 12.02 -4.60 -13.12
CA SER A 208 13.24 -5.31 -13.57
C SER A 208 13.50 -5.11 -15.06
N ILE A 209 12.45 -5.22 -15.88
CA ILE A 209 12.55 -4.98 -17.33
C ILE A 209 12.97 -3.52 -17.59
N LEU A 210 12.33 -2.57 -16.92
CA LEU A 210 12.66 -1.15 -17.10
C LEU A 210 14.08 -0.83 -16.62
N ALA A 211 14.50 -1.38 -15.48
CA ALA A 211 15.85 -1.20 -14.96
C ALA A 211 16.91 -1.82 -15.88
N PHE A 212 16.62 -2.98 -16.48
CA PHE A 212 17.47 -3.59 -17.49
C PHE A 212 17.63 -2.71 -18.73
N ILE A 213 16.54 -2.11 -19.22
CA ILE A 213 16.60 -1.15 -20.33
C ILE A 213 17.50 0.04 -19.95
N VAL A 214 17.35 0.59 -18.74
CA VAL A 214 18.23 1.69 -18.28
C VAL A 214 19.68 1.25 -18.22
N LEU A 215 20.00 0.04 -17.74
CA LEU A 215 21.37 -0.49 -17.73
C LEU A 215 21.99 -0.59 -19.12
N LEU A 216 21.21 -1.01 -20.13
CA LEU A 216 21.68 -1.07 -21.51
C LEU A 216 21.99 0.34 -22.04
N VAL A 217 21.12 1.30 -21.74
CA VAL A 217 21.28 2.70 -22.18
C VAL A 217 22.46 3.38 -21.48
N THR A 218 22.69 3.12 -20.20
CA THR A 218 23.81 3.73 -19.45
C THR A 218 25.15 3.03 -19.65
N GLY A 219 25.17 1.81 -20.22
CA GLY A 219 26.38 1.03 -20.40
C GLY A 219 26.91 0.36 -19.12
N ASP A 220 26.12 0.37 -18.04
CA ASP A 220 26.54 -0.11 -16.71
C ASP A 220 26.49 -1.64 -16.54
N LEU A 221 26.11 -2.38 -17.59
CA LEU A 221 25.93 -3.83 -17.51
C LEU A 221 27.22 -4.57 -17.11
N GLY A 222 28.38 -4.04 -17.54
CA GLY A 222 29.69 -4.57 -17.18
C GLY A 222 29.99 -4.46 -15.67
N SER A 223 29.40 -3.50 -14.96
CA SER A 223 29.63 -3.31 -13.52
C SER A 223 29.07 -4.44 -12.65
N ILE A 224 28.25 -5.35 -13.21
CA ILE A 224 27.81 -6.56 -12.51
C ILE A 224 28.99 -7.47 -12.16
N SER A 225 30.06 -7.48 -12.98
CA SER A 225 31.26 -8.28 -12.70
C SER A 225 32.05 -7.78 -11.49
N LEU A 226 31.85 -6.52 -11.08
CA LEU A 226 32.48 -5.88 -9.92
C LEU A 226 31.85 -6.30 -8.57
N LEU A 227 30.82 -7.15 -8.58
CA LEU A 227 30.18 -7.64 -7.35
C LEU A 227 31.09 -8.58 -6.57
N THR A 228 31.54 -8.11 -5.41
CA THR A 228 32.26 -8.90 -4.41
C THR A 228 31.36 -9.99 -3.80
N PRO A 229 31.93 -11.04 -3.17
CA PRO A 229 31.14 -12.02 -2.42
C PRO A 229 30.25 -11.38 -1.34
N HIS A 230 30.76 -10.34 -0.69
CA HIS A 230 30.01 -9.57 0.32
C HIS A 230 28.79 -8.90 -0.29
N HIS A 231 28.91 -8.25 -1.46
CA HIS A 231 27.77 -7.67 -2.19
C HIS A 231 26.70 -8.72 -2.51
N ARG A 232 27.11 -9.93 -2.90
CA ARG A 232 26.16 -11.01 -3.24
C ARG A 232 25.37 -11.48 -2.02
N ILE A 233 26.03 -11.65 -0.87
CA ILE A 233 25.35 -12.00 0.40
C ILE A 233 24.39 -10.88 0.79
N SER A 234 24.83 -9.62 0.74
CA SER A 234 23.98 -8.47 1.08
C SER A 234 22.77 -8.35 0.14
N LEU A 235 22.90 -8.64 -1.15
CA LEU A 235 21.76 -8.70 -2.08
C LEU A 235 20.74 -9.76 -1.68
N VAL A 236 21.19 -10.95 -1.27
CA VAL A 236 20.29 -12.01 -0.78
C VAL A 236 19.55 -11.54 0.47
N ILE A 237 20.26 -10.94 1.43
CA ILE A 237 19.65 -10.39 2.65
C ILE A 237 18.62 -9.32 2.29
N ILE A 238 18.95 -8.37 1.40
CA ILE A 238 18.03 -7.33 0.91
C ILE A 238 16.78 -7.98 0.34
N VAL A 239 16.91 -8.93 -0.59
CA VAL A 239 15.77 -9.57 -1.27
C VAL A 239 14.81 -10.24 -0.29
N PHE A 240 15.32 -10.94 0.72
CA PHE A 240 14.51 -11.65 1.71
C PHE A 240 14.09 -10.81 2.92
N THR A 241 14.54 -9.55 3.03
CA THR A 241 14.14 -8.63 4.11
C THR A 241 13.42 -7.40 3.56
N SER A 242 14.16 -6.39 3.13
CA SER A 242 13.67 -5.07 2.68
C SER A 242 13.09 -5.05 1.26
N GLY A 243 13.45 -6.03 0.44
CA GLY A 243 13.02 -6.20 -0.94
C GLY A 243 11.67 -6.91 -1.03
N ALA A 244 11.67 -8.18 -1.46
CA ALA A 244 10.45 -8.93 -1.76
C ALA A 244 9.57 -9.15 -0.52
N LEU A 245 10.15 -9.50 0.63
CA LEU A 245 9.38 -9.76 1.87
C LEU A 245 8.68 -8.49 2.37
N ALA A 246 9.42 -7.39 2.56
CA ALA A 246 8.82 -6.13 2.99
C ALA A 246 7.78 -5.64 1.97
N MET A 247 8.00 -5.81 0.67
CA MET A 247 7.02 -5.45 -0.36
C MET A 247 5.75 -6.29 -0.31
N PHE A 248 5.87 -7.59 -0.05
CA PHE A 248 4.73 -8.49 0.17
C PHE A 248 3.90 -8.04 1.38
N LEU A 249 4.56 -7.81 2.52
CA LEU A 249 3.92 -7.31 3.75
C LEU A 249 3.29 -5.94 3.54
N TYR A 250 3.97 -5.07 2.82
CA TYR A 250 3.49 -3.73 2.51
C TYR A 250 2.20 -3.77 1.69
N TYR A 251 2.15 -4.51 0.58
CA TYR A 251 0.93 -4.60 -0.22
C TYR A 251 -0.18 -5.39 0.50
N PHE A 252 0.16 -6.39 1.31
CA PHE A 252 -0.79 -7.04 2.21
C PHE A 252 -1.45 -6.01 3.13
N GLY A 253 -0.66 -5.12 3.72
CA GLY A 253 -1.16 -4.05 4.57
C GLY A 253 -1.94 -2.99 3.81
N LEU A 254 -1.43 -2.53 2.67
CA LEU A 254 -2.04 -1.50 1.82
C LEU A 254 -3.41 -1.92 1.30
N LYS A 255 -3.66 -3.21 1.06
CA LYS A 255 -4.99 -3.74 0.71
C LYS A 255 -6.03 -3.50 1.83
N ARG A 256 -5.58 -3.26 3.08
CA ARG A 256 -6.43 -3.20 4.29
C ARG A 256 -6.52 -1.82 4.93
N VAL A 257 -5.71 -0.85 4.49
CA VAL A 257 -5.73 0.54 4.97
C VAL A 257 -5.85 1.51 3.80
N LYS A 258 -6.12 2.79 4.08
CA LYS A 258 -6.08 3.86 3.06
C LYS A 258 -4.64 4.18 2.66
N ALA A 259 -4.43 4.73 1.45
CA ALA A 259 -3.10 5.14 1.00
C ALA A 259 -2.51 6.19 1.95
N SER A 260 -3.33 7.17 2.36
CA SER A 260 -2.96 8.20 3.32
C SER A 260 -2.54 7.66 4.68
N GLN A 261 -3.08 6.52 5.10
CA GLN A 261 -2.69 5.89 6.36
C GLN A 261 -1.39 5.12 6.22
N ALA A 262 -1.23 4.41 5.10
CA ALA A 262 -0.03 3.62 4.83
C ALA A 262 1.23 4.49 4.93
N THR A 263 1.23 5.69 4.36
CA THR A 263 2.40 6.58 4.42
C THR A 263 2.71 7.10 5.81
N ILE A 264 1.70 7.29 6.66
CA ILE A 264 1.93 7.64 8.08
C ILE A 264 2.44 6.42 8.87
N LEU A 265 1.94 5.22 8.56
CA LEU A 265 2.42 3.98 9.17
C LEU A 265 3.89 3.68 8.80
N GLU A 266 4.33 4.09 7.60
CA GLU A 266 5.74 4.02 7.19
C GLU A 266 6.67 4.90 8.03
N LEU A 267 6.13 5.91 8.76
CA LEU A 267 6.90 6.67 9.75
C LEU A 267 7.32 5.84 10.97
N PHE A 268 6.91 4.58 11.05
CA PHE A 268 7.51 3.62 11.97
C PHE A 268 8.98 3.29 11.62
N ARG A 269 9.43 3.57 10.40
CA ARG A 269 10.82 3.37 9.95
C ARG A 269 11.88 4.08 10.81
N PRO A 270 11.82 5.41 11.06
CA PRO A 270 12.78 6.06 11.95
C PRO A 270 12.77 5.50 13.37
N LEU A 271 11.61 5.10 13.91
CA LEU A 271 11.55 4.42 15.20
C LEU A 271 12.28 3.07 15.15
N SER A 272 12.07 2.29 14.09
CA SER A 272 12.75 1.01 13.87
C SER A 272 14.26 1.19 13.76
N ALA A 273 14.71 2.24 13.06
CA ALA A 273 16.13 2.57 12.93
C ALA A 273 16.79 2.85 14.29
N VAL A 274 16.15 3.66 15.13
CA VAL A 274 16.66 3.99 16.48
C VAL A 274 16.69 2.75 17.38
N ILE A 275 15.68 1.88 17.29
CA ILE A 275 15.66 0.61 18.02
C ILE A 275 16.82 -0.31 17.56
N LEU A 276 17.06 -0.41 16.26
CA LEU A 276 18.17 -1.21 15.72
C LEU A 276 19.53 -0.63 16.13
N ASP A 277 19.68 0.69 16.13
CA ASP A 277 20.89 1.39 16.57
C ASP A 277 21.21 1.08 18.04
N TYR A 278 20.20 1.01 18.90
CA TYR A 278 20.37 0.56 20.30
C TYR A 278 20.90 -0.87 20.38
N PHE A 279 20.32 -1.82 19.63
CA PHE A 279 20.75 -3.23 19.69
C PHE A 279 22.11 -3.49 19.03
N LEU A 280 22.46 -2.72 17.99
CA LEU A 280 23.68 -2.94 17.22
C LEU A 280 24.86 -2.15 17.75
N ASN A 281 24.64 -0.90 18.20
CA ASN A 281 25.68 0.03 18.60
C ASN A 281 25.62 0.42 20.09
N GLY A 282 24.59 0.00 20.83
CA GLY A 282 24.42 0.34 22.25
C GLY A 282 23.91 1.77 22.49
N ASN A 283 23.54 2.50 21.45
CA ASN A 283 23.10 3.90 21.54
C ASN A 283 21.73 4.02 22.20
N ILE A 284 21.65 4.75 23.31
CA ILE A 284 20.41 4.94 24.07
C ILE A 284 19.58 6.09 23.47
N LEU A 285 18.26 5.94 23.48
CA LEU A 285 17.34 7.01 23.06
C LEU A 285 17.48 8.25 23.94
N THR A 286 17.59 9.42 23.33
CA THR A 286 17.51 10.69 24.07
C THR A 286 16.10 10.94 24.62
N PRO A 287 15.93 11.76 25.67
CA PRO A 287 14.60 12.11 26.20
C PRO A 287 13.64 12.67 25.13
N ALA A 288 14.18 13.41 24.16
CA ALA A 288 13.42 13.92 23.02
C ALA A 288 12.95 12.78 22.10
N GLN A 289 13.81 11.80 21.80
CA GLN A 289 13.45 10.62 21.00
C GLN A 289 12.43 9.72 21.72
N MET A 290 12.54 9.55 23.05
CA MET A 290 11.53 8.83 23.84
C MET A 290 10.17 9.51 23.76
N THR A 291 10.14 10.84 23.95
CA THR A 291 8.89 11.63 23.84
C THR A 291 8.31 11.54 22.43
N ALA A 292 9.13 11.68 21.40
CA ALA A 292 8.72 11.52 20.01
C ALA A 292 8.17 10.12 19.71
N THR A 293 8.75 9.07 20.29
CA THR A 293 8.24 7.70 20.16
C THR A 293 6.80 7.58 20.67
N ILE A 294 6.54 8.11 21.87
CA ILE A 294 5.20 8.06 22.48
C ILE A 294 4.19 8.82 21.60
N ILE A 295 4.55 10.02 21.15
CA ILE A 295 3.68 10.85 20.30
C ILE A 295 3.41 10.17 18.95
N LEU A 296 4.43 9.58 18.31
CA LEU A 296 4.30 8.86 17.05
C LEU A 296 3.35 7.67 17.19
N LEU A 297 3.55 6.82 18.20
CA LEU A 297 2.72 5.65 18.43
C LEU A 297 1.27 6.02 18.75
N PHE A 298 1.07 7.09 19.53
CA PHE A 298 -0.26 7.61 19.83
C PHE A 298 -0.96 8.16 18.57
N ALA A 299 -0.24 8.92 17.73
CA ALA A 299 -0.75 9.45 16.48
C ALA A 299 -1.16 8.32 15.52
N ILE A 300 -0.31 7.31 15.36
CA ILE A 300 -0.59 6.10 14.57
C ILE A 300 -1.84 5.39 15.10
N TYR A 301 -1.92 5.13 16.40
CA TYR A 301 -3.06 4.47 17.02
C TYR A 301 -4.38 5.22 16.73
N GLN A 302 -4.38 6.54 16.88
CA GLN A 302 -5.55 7.37 16.64
C GLN A 302 -5.95 7.42 15.16
N ILE A 303 -4.98 7.41 14.24
CA ILE A 303 -5.22 7.35 12.80
C ILE A 303 -5.85 6.02 12.40
N VAL A 304 -5.33 4.90 12.91
CA VAL A 304 -5.86 3.56 12.65
C VAL A 304 -7.25 3.39 13.24
N LYS A 305 -7.50 3.93 14.44
CA LYS A 305 -8.81 3.86 15.12
C LYS A 305 -9.91 4.67 14.43
N SER A 306 -9.58 5.78 13.78
CA SER A 306 -10.57 6.73 13.24
C SER A 306 -11.46 6.21 12.09
N GLN A 307 -11.28 4.96 11.64
CA GLN A 307 -11.89 4.42 10.42
C GLN A 307 -13.18 3.60 10.56
N ASN A 308 -13.81 3.55 11.73
CA ASN A 308 -15.08 2.82 11.88
C ASN A 308 -16.32 3.56 11.32
N LYS A 309 -16.18 4.43 10.31
CA LYS A 309 -17.35 5.05 9.66
C LYS A 309 -17.78 4.19 8.47
N LEU A 310 -18.93 3.54 8.61
CA LEU A 310 -19.53 2.69 7.60
C LEU A 310 -19.73 3.47 6.29
N VAL A 311 -19.40 2.86 5.15
CA VAL A 311 -19.65 3.48 3.84
C VAL A 311 -21.15 3.47 3.61
N SER A 312 -21.76 4.62 3.40
CA SER A 312 -23.18 4.75 3.08
C SER A 312 -23.33 5.46 1.74
N PHE A 313 -24.17 4.93 0.86
CA PHE A 313 -24.46 5.51 -0.44
C PHE A 313 -25.94 5.32 -0.78
N SER A 314 -26.41 6.06 -1.78
CA SER A 314 -27.74 5.91 -2.34
C SER A 314 -27.62 5.51 -3.81
N ALA A 315 -28.53 4.67 -4.29
CA ALA A 315 -28.51 4.14 -5.66
C ALA A 315 -29.93 3.83 -6.14
N ASN A 316 -30.13 3.81 -7.46
CA ASN A 316 -31.35 3.29 -8.06
C ASN A 316 -31.18 1.81 -8.37
N VAL A 317 -32.27 1.07 -8.18
CA VAL A 317 -32.33 -0.34 -8.56
C VAL A 317 -32.71 -0.45 -10.03
N VAL A 318 -31.87 -1.13 -10.82
CA VAL A 318 -32.01 -1.31 -12.26
C VAL A 318 -32.29 -2.76 -12.62
N HIS A 319 -32.79 -3.00 -13.83
CA HIS A 319 -33.05 -4.35 -14.32
C HIS A 319 -31.75 -5.15 -14.49
N GLY A 320 -31.79 -6.43 -14.12
CA GLY A 320 -30.75 -7.40 -14.38
C GLY A 320 -31.07 -8.32 -15.54
N GLN A 321 -30.10 -9.15 -15.94
CA GLN A 321 -30.28 -10.14 -17.01
C GLN A 321 -31.09 -11.39 -16.60
N GLY A 322 -31.85 -11.34 -15.50
CA GLY A 322 -32.84 -12.38 -15.14
C GLY A 322 -32.31 -13.82 -15.09
N ARG A 323 -31.24 -14.09 -14.31
CA ARG A 323 -30.57 -15.42 -14.29
C ARG A 323 -30.95 -16.31 -13.09
N GLY A 324 -32.17 -16.20 -12.58
CA GLY A 324 -32.71 -17.09 -11.54
C GLY A 324 -32.31 -16.77 -10.09
N PHE A 325 -31.79 -15.57 -9.82
CA PHE A 325 -31.55 -15.06 -8.47
C PHE A 325 -32.37 -13.80 -8.22
N HIS A 326 -32.99 -13.69 -7.05
CA HIS A 326 -33.72 -12.49 -6.62
C HIS A 326 -32.73 -11.43 -6.12
N THR A 327 -31.95 -10.86 -7.02
CA THR A 327 -30.93 -9.84 -6.73
C THR A 327 -31.35 -8.48 -7.27
N ALA A 328 -31.15 -7.43 -6.48
CA ALA A 328 -31.36 -6.05 -6.90
C ALA A 328 -30.04 -5.45 -7.43
N ASN A 329 -29.97 -5.18 -8.74
CA ASN A 329 -28.80 -4.55 -9.33
C ASN A 329 -28.86 -3.04 -9.12
N LEU A 330 -27.72 -2.41 -8.84
CA LEU A 330 -27.64 -0.97 -8.62
C LEU A 330 -26.96 -0.27 -9.80
N ASP A 331 -27.39 0.96 -10.11
CA ASP A 331 -26.76 1.86 -11.09
C ASP A 331 -25.41 2.45 -10.65
N VAL A 332 -24.85 1.95 -9.55
CA VAL A 332 -23.55 2.36 -9.02
C VAL A 332 -22.51 1.34 -9.42
N ILE A 333 -21.50 1.78 -10.17
CA ILE A 333 -20.37 0.94 -10.59
C ILE A 333 -19.04 1.36 -9.95
N ASN A 334 -19.03 2.44 -9.16
CA ASN A 334 -17.81 3.00 -8.58
C ASN A 334 -18.00 3.35 -7.10
N LEU A 335 -17.79 2.35 -6.24
CA LEU A 335 -17.70 2.54 -4.79
C LEU A 335 -16.23 2.62 -4.39
N GLU A 336 -15.90 3.45 -3.40
CA GLU A 336 -14.58 3.48 -2.74
C GLU A 336 -14.39 2.24 -1.82
N LEU A 337 -14.65 1.05 -2.37
CA LEU A 337 -14.56 -0.24 -1.70
C LEU A 337 -13.73 -1.18 -2.60
N PRO A 338 -12.94 -2.11 -2.05
CA PRO A 338 -12.29 -3.13 -2.87
C PRO A 338 -13.32 -4.11 -3.45
N HIS A 339 -13.02 -4.83 -4.54
CA HIS A 339 -13.97 -5.80 -5.09
C HIS A 339 -14.22 -6.99 -4.15
N GLY A 340 -15.46 -7.39 -3.91
CA GLY A 340 -15.82 -8.55 -3.07
C GLY A 340 -17.26 -8.58 -2.60
N ILE A 341 -17.54 -9.44 -1.61
CA ILE A 341 -18.85 -9.60 -0.99
C ILE A 341 -18.88 -8.92 0.39
N TYR A 342 -19.95 -8.20 0.66
CA TYR A 342 -20.13 -7.36 1.85
C TYR A 342 -21.45 -7.63 2.56
N LEU A 343 -21.46 -7.60 3.89
CA LEU A 343 -22.68 -7.40 4.67
C LEU A 343 -23.13 -5.95 4.54
N ILE A 344 -24.43 -5.75 4.34
CA ILE A 344 -25.04 -4.44 4.20
C ILE A 344 -26.32 -4.30 5.03
N ASP A 345 -26.63 -3.07 5.42
CA ASP A 345 -27.97 -2.64 5.78
C ASP A 345 -28.52 -1.74 4.66
N MET A 346 -29.63 -2.13 4.06
CA MET A 346 -30.39 -1.30 3.13
C MET A 346 -31.56 -0.64 3.85
N SER A 347 -31.80 0.64 3.57
CA SER A 347 -32.99 1.36 4.01
C SER A 347 -33.84 1.72 2.79
N TRP A 348 -35.11 1.34 2.83
CA TRP A 348 -36.12 1.67 1.80
C TRP A 348 -37.47 1.92 2.47
N LYS A 349 -38.13 3.03 2.11
CA LYS A 349 -39.43 3.48 2.70
C LYS A 349 -39.47 3.41 4.23
N GLY A 350 -38.38 3.79 4.90
CA GLY A 350 -38.27 3.77 6.37
C GLY A 350 -38.05 2.38 6.99
N LYS A 351 -38.13 1.29 6.22
CA LYS A 351 -37.77 -0.06 6.68
C LYS A 351 -36.30 -0.36 6.41
N LYS A 352 -35.69 -1.15 7.29
CA LYS A 352 -34.31 -1.63 7.15
C LYS A 352 -34.29 -3.11 6.81
N TYR A 353 -33.46 -3.47 5.85
CA TYR A 353 -33.24 -4.83 5.38
C TYR A 353 -31.76 -5.14 5.48
N LYS A 354 -31.42 -6.32 5.95
CA LYS A 354 -30.03 -6.80 5.95
C LYS A 354 -29.79 -7.65 4.73
N GLY A 355 -28.55 -7.72 4.28
CA GLY A 355 -28.22 -8.56 3.14
C GLY A 355 -26.75 -8.61 2.81
N LEU A 356 -26.48 -9.15 1.63
CA LEU A 356 -25.19 -9.14 1.01
C LEU A 356 -25.16 -8.12 -0.14
N MET A 357 -23.98 -7.59 -0.41
CA MET A 357 -23.67 -6.82 -1.59
C MET A 357 -22.47 -7.43 -2.30
N HIS A 358 -22.66 -7.82 -3.55
CA HIS A 358 -21.56 -8.05 -4.49
C HIS A 358 -21.11 -6.70 -5.04
N PHE A 359 -19.81 -6.44 -5.05
CA PHE A 359 -19.21 -5.29 -5.72
C PHE A 359 -17.94 -5.73 -6.48
N GLY A 360 -17.93 -5.64 -7.81
CA GLY A 360 -16.74 -5.92 -8.63
C GLY A 360 -17.04 -6.76 -9.88
N TYR A 361 -16.01 -7.35 -10.48
CA TYR A 361 -16.16 -8.19 -11.68
C TYR A 361 -16.90 -9.49 -11.38
N ARG A 362 -17.82 -9.88 -12.27
CA ARG A 362 -18.48 -11.20 -12.20
C ARG A 362 -17.52 -12.28 -12.74
N ALA A 363 -16.60 -12.73 -11.88
CA ALA A 363 -15.55 -13.68 -12.26
C ALA A 363 -16.09 -14.93 -13.00
N THR A 364 -17.16 -15.54 -12.49
CA THR A 364 -17.80 -16.73 -13.09
C THR A 364 -18.37 -16.49 -14.49
N PHE A 365 -18.71 -15.24 -14.84
CA PHE A 365 -19.39 -14.90 -16.11
C PHE A 365 -18.55 -14.01 -17.04
N HIS A 366 -17.33 -13.64 -16.65
CA HIS A 366 -16.43 -12.76 -17.43
C HIS A 366 -17.06 -11.39 -17.82
N GLU A 367 -17.96 -10.87 -17.00
CA GLU A 367 -18.68 -9.61 -17.25
C GLU A 367 -18.06 -8.41 -16.52
N ALA A 368 -18.45 -7.21 -16.97
CA ALA A 368 -18.04 -5.93 -16.40
C ALA A 368 -18.42 -5.79 -14.90
N ILE A 369 -17.89 -4.74 -14.26
CA ILE A 369 -18.13 -4.45 -12.83
C ILE A 369 -19.64 -4.30 -12.56
N SER A 370 -20.15 -5.04 -11.57
CA SER A 370 -21.53 -4.94 -11.11
C SER A 370 -21.61 -4.69 -9.60
N THR A 371 -22.70 -4.02 -9.20
CA THR A 371 -23.11 -3.91 -7.79
C THR A 371 -24.48 -4.54 -7.62
N GLU A 372 -24.57 -5.57 -6.78
CA GLU A 372 -25.80 -6.38 -6.65
C GLU A 372 -26.09 -6.61 -5.18
N LEU A 373 -27.34 -6.42 -4.80
CA LEU A 373 -27.83 -6.68 -3.46
C LEU A 373 -28.57 -8.02 -3.42
N TYR A 374 -28.29 -8.80 -2.39
CA TYR A 374 -29.03 -9.99 -2.02
C TYR A 374 -29.60 -9.77 -0.62
N LEU A 375 -30.90 -9.47 -0.53
CA LEU A 375 -31.54 -9.07 0.72
C LEU A 375 -32.12 -10.30 1.44
N ALA A 376 -31.90 -10.40 2.75
CA ALA A 376 -32.53 -11.42 3.58
C ALA A 376 -34.00 -11.06 3.83
N ASN A 377 -34.89 -12.05 3.69
CA ASN A 377 -36.32 -11.94 4.01
C ASN A 377 -37.00 -10.72 3.35
N PHE A 378 -36.59 -10.40 2.12
CA PHE A 378 -37.23 -9.36 1.33
C PHE A 378 -38.22 -10.00 0.36
N ASP A 379 -39.46 -9.53 0.42
CA ASP A 379 -40.51 -9.87 -0.52
C ASP A 379 -41.12 -8.55 -1.04
N GLY A 380 -41.09 -8.35 -2.36
CA GLY A 380 -41.53 -7.11 -3.02
C GLY A 380 -40.75 -6.75 -4.29
N ASP A 381 -41.17 -5.64 -4.92
CA ASP A 381 -40.51 -5.10 -6.11
C ASP A 381 -39.70 -3.83 -5.77
N LEU A 382 -38.39 -3.89 -6.03
CA LEU A 382 -37.46 -2.78 -5.86
C LEU A 382 -37.11 -2.07 -7.17
N TYR A 383 -37.59 -2.53 -8.33
CA TYR A 383 -37.22 -1.93 -9.61
C TYR A 383 -37.57 -0.45 -9.68
N ARG A 384 -36.59 0.33 -10.17
CA ARG A 384 -36.65 1.81 -10.26
C ARG A 384 -36.84 2.52 -8.91
N GLN A 385 -36.70 1.81 -7.80
CA GLN A 385 -36.72 2.40 -6.47
C GLN A 385 -35.35 2.93 -6.08
N HIS A 386 -35.37 3.99 -5.30
CA HIS A 386 -34.17 4.60 -4.74
C HIS A 386 -33.92 4.03 -3.33
N VAL A 387 -32.75 3.45 -3.11
CA VAL A 387 -32.39 2.77 -1.86
C VAL A 387 -31.15 3.40 -1.24
N LYS A 388 -31.06 3.37 0.09
CA LYS A 388 -29.86 3.79 0.81
C LYS A 388 -29.16 2.57 1.39
N VAL A 389 -27.93 2.33 0.98
CA VAL A 389 -27.15 1.16 1.40
C VAL A 389 -26.05 1.62 2.35
N THR A 390 -25.91 0.93 3.48
CA THR A 390 -24.84 1.09 4.44
C THR A 390 -24.03 -0.19 4.50
N VAL A 391 -22.77 -0.12 4.10
CA VAL A 391 -21.85 -1.25 4.05
C VAL A 391 -21.26 -1.49 5.43
N GLN A 392 -21.56 -2.66 5.99
CA GLN A 392 -21.16 -3.06 7.33
C GLN A 392 -19.75 -3.65 7.34
N LYS A 393 -19.53 -4.72 6.55
CA LYS A 393 -18.29 -5.48 6.62
C LYS A 393 -18.07 -6.29 5.34
N LYS A 394 -16.84 -6.31 4.82
CA LYS A 394 -16.45 -7.29 3.79
C LYS A 394 -16.34 -8.69 4.38
N ILE A 395 -17.00 -9.66 3.79
CA ILE A 395 -16.92 -11.07 4.22
C ILE A 395 -15.89 -11.87 3.42
N ARG A 396 -15.74 -11.61 2.12
CA ARG A 396 -14.72 -12.27 1.26
C ARG A 396 -14.40 -11.49 -0.01
N ASP A 397 -13.27 -11.82 -0.64
CA ASP A 397 -12.94 -11.40 -2.01
C ASP A 397 -13.80 -12.19 -3.03
N ILE A 398 -13.84 -11.72 -4.29
CA ILE A 398 -14.54 -12.41 -5.37
C ILE A 398 -13.80 -13.71 -5.71
N ILE A 399 -14.57 -14.80 -5.85
CA ILE A 399 -14.09 -16.14 -6.17
C ILE A 399 -14.81 -16.57 -7.43
N GLU A 400 -14.09 -17.21 -8.35
CA GLU A 400 -14.67 -17.83 -9.54
C GLU A 400 -15.15 -19.24 -9.20
N PHE A 401 -16.31 -19.62 -9.72
CA PHE A 401 -16.91 -20.92 -9.49
C PHE A 401 -17.04 -21.67 -10.80
N PRO A 402 -16.77 -22.99 -10.82
CA PRO A 402 -16.85 -23.79 -12.05
C PRO A 402 -18.30 -23.97 -12.55
N THR A 403 -19.30 -23.84 -11.68
CA THR A 403 -20.73 -24.02 -12.01
C THR A 403 -21.62 -23.01 -11.28
N ALA A 404 -22.84 -22.81 -11.80
CA ALA A 404 -23.83 -21.93 -11.18
C ALA A 404 -24.32 -22.48 -9.83
N GLU A 405 -24.37 -23.79 -9.67
CA GLU A 405 -24.75 -24.50 -8.44
C GLU A 405 -23.72 -24.25 -7.33
N ALA A 406 -22.43 -24.29 -7.65
CA ALA A 406 -21.37 -23.98 -6.70
C ALA A 406 -21.44 -22.52 -6.22
N LEU A 407 -21.77 -21.59 -7.13
CA LEU A 407 -22.02 -20.19 -6.77
C LEU A 407 -23.24 -20.05 -5.85
N LYS A 408 -24.36 -20.73 -6.15
CA LYS A 408 -25.57 -20.76 -5.30
C LYS A 408 -25.24 -21.23 -3.88
N ALA A 409 -24.53 -22.34 -3.76
CA ALA A 409 -24.14 -22.91 -2.48
C ALA A 409 -23.28 -21.94 -1.64
N GLN A 410 -22.34 -21.24 -2.28
CA GLN A 410 -21.54 -20.24 -1.59
C GLN A 410 -22.37 -19.03 -1.14
N ILE A 411 -23.30 -18.54 -1.96
CA ILE A 411 -24.18 -17.42 -1.57
C ILE A 411 -25.03 -17.81 -0.36
N ALA A 412 -25.59 -19.03 -0.34
CA ALA A 412 -26.35 -19.53 0.82
C ALA A 412 -25.49 -19.52 2.09
N LYS A 413 -24.25 -20.01 2.01
CA LYS A 413 -23.29 -19.98 3.13
C LYS A 413 -22.92 -18.56 3.57
N ASP A 414 -22.81 -17.63 2.63
CA ASP A 414 -22.54 -16.23 2.95
C ASP A 414 -23.75 -15.58 3.65
N MET A 415 -24.97 -15.98 3.29
CA MET A 415 -26.22 -15.49 3.89
C MET A 415 -26.38 -15.91 5.35
N GLU A 416 -25.80 -17.03 5.79
CA GLU A 416 -25.75 -17.41 7.21
C GLU A 416 -25.01 -16.36 8.08
N GLN A 417 -24.16 -15.53 7.48
CA GLN A 417 -23.48 -14.44 8.18
C GLN A 417 -24.35 -13.19 8.34
N VAL A 418 -25.49 -13.13 7.65
CA VAL A 418 -26.48 -12.05 7.76
C VAL A 418 -27.31 -12.31 9.01
N LYS A 419 -26.90 -11.71 10.13
CA LYS A 419 -27.61 -11.73 11.42
C LYS A 419 -28.23 -10.37 11.69
#